data_AF-A0A536N5N8-F1
#
_entry.id   AF-A0A536N5N8-F1
#
_cell.length_a   1.000
_cell.length_b   1.000
_cell.length_c   1.000
_cell.angle_alpha   90.00
_cell.angle_beta   90.00
_cell.angle_gamma   90.00
#
_symmetry.space_group_name_H-M   'P 1'
#
loop_
_entity.id
_entity.type
_entity.pdbx_description
1 polymer ?
#
loop_
_entity_poly.entity_id
_entity_poly.type
_entity_poly.pdbx_seq_one_letter_code
_entity_poly.pdbx_strand_id
1 'polypeptide(L)'
;MSDRAPRKGLVVIHLDGLSHGRLGAALEGGHMPFVKTLIEKEGYEAQPYRCGVPSTTPFAQAGILYGDNSEIPSYRWWDKEAGLLVVFGSGSTFNRVADRYFAGRQPLTAGGACIAALYRAGATDRFGPPYEERHRPDQPDEGGRVIAAFLLNPVTLYFWIRHGGLALFRIASEYLRARFSRRRTADVFVIADIYHEVVVHHLTRFALLQAMDEGLPTIYACFYTYDEASHAFGPTDPNTLRVLRHIDSTIRLASAKRRANKAGVDYEIVVLSDHGQVETIPFVAADRESLGRKISRLLPDHAITEHRGLAFAPNGVVPAGRVEITYSGGLAHVYFAHVAGRLDARSLQSRYPGLAEHVADLAGVGIVMVKDRDGGALLTRDGRF
;
A
#
# COMPACT_ATOMS: atom_id res chain seq x y z
N MET A 1 16.04 -27.33 -35.56
CA MET A 1 15.83 -26.24 -34.57
C MET A 1 14.37 -25.87 -34.66
N SER A 2 13.59 -26.08 -33.59
CA SER A 2 12.13 -25.88 -33.61
C SER A 2 11.83 -24.37 -33.68
N ASP A 3 11.22 -23.96 -34.79
CA ASP A 3 10.75 -22.61 -35.12
C ASP A 3 9.49 -22.24 -34.31
N ARG A 4 9.58 -22.31 -32.97
CA ARG A 4 8.50 -21.89 -32.08
C ARG A 4 8.73 -20.42 -31.72
N ALA A 5 7.77 -19.57 -32.06
CA ALA A 5 7.76 -18.18 -31.64
C ALA A 5 8.03 -18.09 -30.11
N PRO A 6 8.86 -17.12 -29.66
CA PRO A 6 9.22 -17.01 -28.26
C PRO A 6 7.95 -16.83 -27.42
N ARG A 7 7.88 -17.55 -26.30
CA ARG A 7 6.74 -17.45 -25.39
C ARG A 7 6.68 -16.03 -24.83
N LYS A 8 5.54 -15.37 -24.96
CA LYS A 8 5.32 -14.04 -24.39
C LYS A 8 5.18 -14.13 -22.87
N GLY A 9 5.70 -13.12 -22.18
CA GLY A 9 5.54 -12.96 -20.74
C GLY A 9 5.37 -11.50 -20.35
N LEU A 10 4.90 -11.26 -19.13
CA LEU A 10 4.70 -9.93 -18.57
C LEU A 10 5.46 -9.79 -17.26
N VAL A 11 6.17 -8.68 -17.10
CA VAL A 11 6.79 -8.26 -15.84
C VAL A 11 6.24 -6.90 -15.45
N VAL A 12 5.55 -6.85 -14.32
CA VAL A 12 5.04 -5.62 -13.71
C VAL A 12 5.94 -5.26 -12.52
N ILE A 13 6.60 -4.11 -12.62
CA ILE A 13 7.37 -3.50 -11.54
C ILE A 13 6.51 -2.37 -10.97
N HIS A 14 5.93 -2.62 -9.80
CA HIS A 14 5.07 -1.67 -9.10
C HIS A 14 5.91 -0.84 -8.11
N LEU A 15 5.96 0.47 -8.33
CA LEU A 15 6.59 1.45 -7.45
C LEU A 15 5.48 2.06 -6.59
N ASP A 16 5.41 1.72 -5.32
CA ASP A 16 4.35 2.25 -4.45
C ASP A 16 4.55 3.77 -4.23
N GLY A 17 3.48 4.54 -4.33
CA GLY A 17 3.44 5.95 -3.91
C GLY A 17 4.07 7.00 -4.84
N LEU A 18 4.58 6.62 -6.02
CA LEU A 18 5.24 7.55 -6.95
C LEU A 18 4.27 8.19 -7.96
N SER A 19 3.80 9.40 -7.68
CA SER A 19 2.96 10.15 -8.64
C SER A 19 3.68 10.46 -9.97
N HIS A 20 2.91 10.60 -11.05
CA HIS A 20 3.43 11.02 -12.37
C HIS A 20 4.23 12.33 -12.31
N GLY A 21 3.73 13.34 -11.60
CA GLY A 21 4.44 14.62 -11.43
C GLY A 21 5.75 14.47 -10.64
N ARG A 22 5.82 13.55 -9.68
CA ARG A 22 7.07 13.24 -8.96
C ARG A 22 8.04 12.43 -9.82
N LEU A 23 7.56 11.51 -10.65
CA LEU A 23 8.39 10.82 -11.65
C LEU A 23 9.05 11.83 -12.59
N GLY A 24 8.30 12.80 -13.14
CA GLY A 24 8.85 13.86 -13.99
C GLY A 24 9.99 14.62 -13.31
N ALA A 25 9.76 15.10 -12.09
CA ALA A 25 10.79 15.78 -11.31
C ALA A 25 12.01 14.89 -10.98
N ALA A 26 11.80 13.59 -10.72
CA ALA A 26 12.87 12.64 -10.46
C ALA A 26 13.75 12.37 -11.70
N LEU A 27 13.15 12.33 -12.89
CA LEU A 27 13.87 12.19 -14.16
C LEU A 27 14.71 13.42 -14.48
N GLU A 28 14.16 14.62 -14.27
CA GLU A 28 14.89 15.89 -14.42
C GLU A 28 16.04 16.01 -13.42
N GLY A 29 15.80 15.63 -12.16
CA GLY A 29 16.81 15.61 -11.10
C GLY A 29 17.85 14.48 -11.19
N GLY A 30 17.80 13.63 -12.21
CA GLY A 30 18.76 12.54 -12.40
C GLY A 30 18.68 11.43 -11.35
N HIS A 31 17.51 11.24 -10.74
CA HIS A 31 17.27 10.17 -9.75
C HIS A 31 16.88 8.83 -10.39
N MET A 32 16.42 8.85 -11.65
CA MET A 32 16.07 7.65 -12.42
C MET A 32 16.67 7.69 -13.85
N PRO A 33 18.00 7.67 -13.99
CA PRO A 33 18.66 7.84 -15.29
C PRO A 33 18.40 6.71 -16.29
N PHE A 34 18.18 5.48 -15.83
CA PHE A 34 17.85 4.38 -16.74
C PHE A 34 16.43 4.50 -17.29
N VAL A 35 15.44 4.80 -16.45
CA VAL A 35 14.08 5.08 -16.91
C VAL A 35 14.04 6.26 -17.87
N LYS A 36 14.82 7.31 -17.60
CA LYS A 36 14.99 8.43 -18.55
C LYS A 36 15.48 7.95 -19.92
N THR A 37 16.47 7.06 -19.93
CA THR A 37 16.99 6.46 -21.16
C THR A 37 15.93 5.62 -21.90
N LEU A 38 15.12 4.84 -21.17
CA LEU A 38 14.02 4.08 -21.77
C LEU A 38 13.04 4.99 -22.51
N ILE A 39 12.69 6.12 -21.90
CA ILE A 39 11.77 7.10 -22.48
C ILE A 39 12.39 7.77 -23.70
N GLU A 40 13.62 8.27 -23.58
CA GLU A 40 14.27 9.06 -24.63
C GLU A 40 14.75 8.23 -25.83
N LYS A 41 15.08 6.95 -25.62
CA LYS A 41 15.79 6.14 -26.63
C LYS A 41 15.14 4.80 -26.98
N GLU A 42 14.30 4.25 -26.09
CA GLU A 42 13.66 2.94 -26.30
C GLU A 42 12.14 3.05 -26.54
N GLY A 43 11.59 4.26 -26.69
CA GLY A 43 10.19 4.50 -27.05
C GLY A 43 9.18 4.29 -25.91
N TYR A 44 9.63 4.29 -24.66
CA TYR A 44 8.74 4.21 -23.51
C TYR A 44 8.04 5.56 -23.25
N GLU A 45 6.81 5.50 -22.76
CA GLU A 45 6.03 6.70 -22.40
C GLU A 45 5.63 6.67 -20.93
N ALA A 46 5.73 7.83 -20.27
CA ALA A 46 5.22 8.04 -18.92
C ALA A 46 3.77 8.55 -18.99
N GLN A 47 2.80 7.64 -18.90
CA GLN A 47 1.38 7.99 -19.01
C GLN A 47 0.76 8.29 -17.63
N PRO A 48 0.14 9.46 -17.43
CA PRO A 48 -0.62 9.74 -16.22
C PRO A 48 -1.96 9.00 -16.25
N TYR A 49 -2.41 8.54 -15.09
CA TYR A 49 -3.76 8.00 -14.94
C TYR A 49 -4.36 8.41 -13.60
N ARG A 50 -5.70 8.35 -13.50
CA ARG A 50 -6.40 8.65 -12.25
C ARG A 50 -6.45 7.39 -11.39
N CYS A 51 -5.74 7.39 -10.27
CA CYS A 51 -5.74 6.27 -9.31
C CYS A 51 -7.09 6.05 -8.62
N GLY A 52 -7.99 7.04 -8.66
CA GLY A 52 -9.31 6.96 -8.06
C GLY A 52 -9.31 7.30 -6.57
N VAL A 53 -10.48 7.12 -5.94
CA VAL A 53 -10.68 7.30 -4.50
C VAL A 53 -11.30 6.00 -3.99
N PRO A 54 -10.65 5.27 -3.06
CA PRO A 54 -9.45 5.65 -2.33
C PRO A 54 -8.15 5.49 -3.13
N SER A 55 -7.21 6.42 -2.97
CA SER A 55 -5.85 6.31 -3.51
C SER A 55 -4.97 5.50 -2.55
N THR A 56 -5.20 4.19 -2.47
CA THR A 56 -4.53 3.29 -1.49
C THR A 56 -4.10 1.98 -2.13
N THR A 57 -2.99 1.41 -1.65
CA THR A 57 -2.44 0.16 -2.17
C THR A 57 -3.44 -1.00 -2.28
N PRO A 58 -4.27 -1.34 -1.26
CA PRO A 58 -5.21 -2.46 -1.40
C PRO A 58 -6.23 -2.26 -2.53
N PHE A 59 -6.72 -1.03 -2.71
CA PHE A 59 -7.67 -0.70 -3.76
C PHE A 59 -7.04 -0.78 -5.15
N ALA A 60 -5.85 -0.21 -5.32
CA ALA A 60 -5.15 -0.25 -6.59
C ALA A 60 -4.72 -1.68 -6.95
N GLN A 61 -4.11 -2.40 -6.02
CA GLN A 61 -3.68 -3.78 -6.25
C GLN A 61 -4.84 -4.72 -6.54
N ALA A 62 -6.01 -4.54 -5.90
CA ALA A 62 -7.21 -5.31 -6.23
C ALA A 62 -7.62 -5.11 -7.70
N GLY A 63 -7.65 -3.86 -8.16
CA GLY A 63 -7.97 -3.52 -9.54
C GLY A 63 -6.94 -4.07 -10.54
N ILE A 64 -5.65 -3.95 -10.22
CA ILE A 64 -4.56 -4.44 -11.09
C ILE A 64 -4.54 -5.96 -11.15
N LEU A 65 -4.67 -6.64 -10.01
CA LEU A 65 -4.44 -8.08 -9.90
C LEU A 65 -5.69 -8.92 -10.17
N TYR A 66 -6.90 -8.38 -9.98
CA TYR A 66 -8.15 -9.12 -10.16
C TYR A 66 -9.13 -8.44 -11.13
N GLY A 67 -8.80 -7.26 -11.64
CA GLY A 67 -9.70 -6.48 -12.50
C GLY A 67 -10.93 -5.92 -11.75
N ASP A 68 -10.92 -5.94 -10.42
CA ASP A 68 -12.04 -5.48 -9.59
C ASP A 68 -11.55 -4.95 -8.24
N ASN A 69 -11.94 -3.72 -7.93
CA ASN A 69 -11.69 -3.06 -6.66
C ASN A 69 -12.96 -2.38 -6.09
N SER A 70 -14.14 -2.73 -6.62
CA SER A 70 -15.43 -2.09 -6.28
C SER A 70 -15.78 -2.17 -4.79
N GLU A 71 -15.43 -3.29 -4.14
CA GLU A 71 -15.69 -3.54 -2.72
C GLU A 71 -14.45 -3.38 -1.82
N ILE A 72 -13.39 -2.72 -2.30
CA ILE A 72 -12.20 -2.41 -1.49
C ILE A 72 -12.23 -0.92 -1.09
N PRO A 73 -12.80 -0.56 0.06
CA PRO A 73 -13.10 0.84 0.36
C PRO A 73 -11.90 1.67 0.80
N SER A 74 -10.80 1.05 1.25
CA SER A 74 -9.68 1.75 1.88
C SER A 74 -8.47 0.85 2.14
N TYR A 75 -7.42 1.38 2.77
CA TYR A 75 -6.33 0.56 3.31
C TYR A 75 -6.79 -0.39 4.43
N ARG A 76 -7.80 0.06 5.20
CA ARG A 76 -8.42 -0.70 6.29
C ARG A 76 -9.89 -0.31 6.46
N TRP A 77 -10.75 -1.27 6.76
CA TRP A 77 -12.19 -1.03 6.85
C TRP A 77 -12.89 -1.95 7.84
N TRP A 78 -14.02 -1.51 8.36
CA TRP A 78 -14.86 -2.36 9.18
C TRP A 78 -15.78 -3.20 8.28
N ASP A 79 -15.65 -4.52 8.38
CA ASP A 79 -16.61 -5.41 7.76
C ASP A 79 -17.81 -5.67 8.67
N LYS A 80 -18.99 -5.25 8.22
CA LYS A 80 -20.23 -5.34 9.02
C LYS A 80 -20.77 -6.76 9.11
N GLU A 81 -20.58 -7.58 8.07
CA GLU A 81 -21.11 -8.95 8.03
C GLU A 81 -20.26 -9.89 8.90
N ALA A 82 -18.94 -9.80 8.78
CA ALA A 82 -17.99 -10.55 9.58
C ALA A 82 -17.75 -9.94 10.97
N GLY A 83 -18.20 -8.70 11.21
CA GLY A 83 -18.07 -8.00 12.49
C GLY A 83 -16.63 -7.77 12.93
N LEU A 84 -15.74 -7.47 11.99
CA LEU A 84 -14.30 -7.32 12.26
C LEU A 84 -13.67 -6.18 11.46
N LEU A 85 -12.55 -5.66 11.96
CA LEU A 85 -11.71 -4.72 11.23
C LEU A 85 -10.83 -5.50 10.26
N VAL A 86 -10.98 -5.21 8.96
CA VAL A 86 -10.10 -5.70 7.90
C VAL A 86 -8.84 -4.84 7.85
N VAL A 87 -7.69 -5.48 8.07
CA VAL A 87 -6.35 -4.88 7.99
C VAL A 87 -5.41 -5.81 7.26
N PHE A 88 -4.40 -5.22 6.62
CA PHE A 88 -3.23 -5.93 6.09
C PHE A 88 -2.07 -5.76 7.06
N GLY A 89 -1.16 -6.75 7.13
CA GLY A 89 0.04 -6.72 7.96
C GLY A 89 0.12 -7.83 8.97
N SER A 90 1.00 -7.65 9.95
CA SER A 90 1.08 -8.56 11.08
C SER A 90 -0.28 -8.56 11.80
N GLY A 91 -0.93 -9.72 11.88
CA GLY A 91 -2.30 -9.85 12.35
C GLY A 91 -3.37 -9.56 11.29
N SER A 92 -3.04 -9.70 10.00
CA SER A 92 -3.98 -9.54 8.88
C SER A 92 -5.26 -10.34 9.10
N THR A 93 -6.39 -9.67 8.89
CA THR A 93 -7.72 -10.26 8.98
C THR A 93 -8.37 -10.45 7.61
N PHE A 94 -7.71 -10.00 6.53
CA PHE A 94 -8.24 -10.08 5.16
C PHE A 94 -8.54 -11.53 4.75
N ASN A 95 -7.74 -12.51 5.18
CA ASN A 95 -7.96 -13.92 4.85
C ASN A 95 -9.27 -14.48 5.39
N ARG A 96 -9.87 -13.86 6.41
CA ARG A 96 -11.19 -14.26 6.93
C ARG A 96 -12.34 -13.85 6.01
N VAL A 97 -12.07 -12.94 5.07
CA VAL A 97 -13.06 -12.34 4.17
C VAL A 97 -12.65 -12.43 2.70
N ALA A 98 -11.50 -13.03 2.37
CA ALA A 98 -10.93 -13.02 1.02
C ALA A 98 -11.83 -13.70 -0.02
N ASP A 99 -12.47 -14.80 0.34
CA ASP A 99 -13.25 -15.66 -0.58
C ASP A 99 -14.39 -14.92 -1.29
N ARG A 100 -14.98 -13.88 -0.68
CA ARG A 100 -16.09 -13.13 -1.27
C ARG A 100 -15.65 -11.98 -2.17
N TYR A 101 -14.47 -11.40 -1.95
CA TYR A 101 -14.06 -10.16 -2.64
C TYR A 101 -13.67 -10.37 -4.10
N PHE A 102 -13.10 -11.53 -4.42
CA PHE A 102 -12.60 -11.84 -5.77
C PHE A 102 -13.27 -13.08 -6.38
N ALA A 103 -14.44 -13.46 -5.87
CA ALA A 103 -15.20 -14.60 -6.38
C ALA A 103 -15.49 -14.43 -7.88
N GLY A 104 -15.15 -15.45 -8.67
CA GLY A 104 -15.35 -15.43 -10.12
C GLY A 104 -14.39 -14.54 -10.92
N ARG A 105 -13.40 -13.91 -10.27
CA ARG A 105 -12.35 -13.14 -10.95
C ARG A 105 -11.19 -14.03 -11.36
N GLN A 106 -10.61 -13.77 -12.54
CA GLN A 106 -9.36 -14.40 -12.96
C GLN A 106 -8.19 -13.54 -12.50
N PRO A 107 -7.27 -14.09 -11.69
CA PRO A 107 -6.20 -13.28 -11.16
C PRO A 107 -5.02 -13.19 -12.13
N LEU A 108 -4.35 -12.02 -12.15
CA LEU A 108 -3.33 -11.65 -13.14
C LEU A 108 -2.10 -12.57 -13.12
N THR A 109 -1.70 -13.03 -11.94
CA THR A 109 -0.47 -13.81 -11.74
C THR A 109 -0.73 -15.31 -11.61
N ALA A 110 -1.88 -15.81 -12.11
CA ALA A 110 -2.19 -17.23 -12.17
C ALA A 110 -1.06 -18.03 -12.83
N GLY A 111 -0.44 -18.95 -12.09
CA GLY A 111 0.69 -19.75 -12.58
C GLY A 111 2.00 -18.97 -12.75
N GLY A 112 2.07 -17.75 -12.22
CA GLY A 112 3.22 -16.86 -12.23
C GLY A 112 3.75 -16.56 -10.82
N ALA A 113 4.22 -15.33 -10.63
CA ALA A 113 4.75 -14.84 -9.35
C ALA A 113 4.11 -13.51 -8.94
N CYS A 114 3.81 -13.36 -7.65
CA CYS A 114 3.30 -12.13 -7.05
C CYS A 114 4.11 -11.81 -5.80
N ILE A 115 5.11 -10.97 -5.97
CA ILE A 115 6.19 -10.73 -5.01
C ILE A 115 5.90 -9.44 -4.25
N ALA A 116 5.91 -9.52 -2.93
CA ALA A 116 5.70 -8.37 -2.04
C ALA A 116 4.42 -7.59 -2.38
N ALA A 117 3.33 -8.27 -2.73
CA ALA A 117 2.01 -7.66 -2.88
C ALA A 117 1.13 -7.95 -1.66
N LEU A 118 -0.03 -7.29 -1.54
CA LEU A 118 -1.00 -7.55 -0.49
C LEU A 118 -1.89 -8.75 -0.79
N TYR A 119 -1.94 -9.18 -2.05
CA TYR A 119 -2.74 -10.30 -2.51
C TYR A 119 -1.87 -11.32 -3.24
N ARG A 120 -2.19 -12.62 -3.12
CA ARG A 120 -1.49 -13.68 -3.86
C ARG A 120 -1.78 -13.70 -5.35
N ALA A 121 -3.00 -13.37 -5.74
CA ALA A 121 -3.44 -13.31 -7.14
C ALA A 121 -3.13 -14.59 -7.96
N GLY A 122 -3.28 -15.77 -7.33
CA GLY A 122 -3.06 -17.06 -8.01
C GLY A 122 -1.60 -17.37 -8.34
N ALA A 123 -0.66 -16.59 -7.80
CA ALA A 123 0.76 -16.89 -7.90
C ALA A 123 1.12 -18.21 -7.22
N THR A 124 2.19 -18.83 -7.71
CA THR A 124 2.77 -20.02 -7.09
C THR A 124 3.30 -19.69 -5.68
N ASP A 125 3.14 -20.64 -4.74
CA ASP A 125 3.47 -20.42 -3.32
C ASP A 125 4.95 -20.09 -3.04
N ARG A 126 5.84 -20.27 -4.02
CA ARG A 126 7.28 -19.99 -3.92
C ARG A 126 7.63 -18.52 -3.86
N PHE A 127 6.80 -17.66 -4.45
CA PHE A 127 7.06 -16.22 -4.57
C PHE A 127 5.98 -15.39 -3.88
N GLY A 128 5.12 -16.03 -3.08
CA GLY A 128 4.04 -15.39 -2.33
C GLY A 128 4.55 -14.27 -1.41
N PRO A 129 3.65 -13.40 -0.93
CA PRO A 129 4.05 -12.17 -0.30
C PRO A 129 4.82 -12.40 1.02
N PRO A 130 5.98 -11.74 1.24
CA PRO A 130 6.70 -11.72 2.51
C PRO A 130 5.98 -10.96 3.64
N TYR A 131 4.80 -10.39 3.40
CA TYR A 131 4.02 -9.65 4.40
C TYR A 131 3.32 -10.63 5.34
N GLU A 132 4.08 -11.16 6.30
CA GLU A 132 3.73 -12.14 7.36
C GLU A 132 2.36 -12.81 7.22
N GLU A 133 2.27 -13.73 6.26
CA GLU A 133 1.17 -14.68 6.16
C GLU A 133 1.59 -15.98 6.85
N ARG A 134 1.16 -16.18 8.10
CA ARG A 134 1.22 -17.49 8.79
C ARG A 134 -0.18 -18.03 9.06
N HIS A 135 -0.31 -19.33 8.77
CA HIS A 135 -1.34 -20.32 9.15
C HIS A 135 -2.46 -20.66 8.16
N ARG A 136 -2.22 -21.74 7.39
CA ARG A 136 -3.07 -22.95 7.35
C ARG A 136 -2.18 -24.20 7.46
N PRO A 137 -2.46 -25.16 8.37
CA PRO A 137 -1.54 -26.26 8.71
C PRO A 137 -1.84 -27.55 7.94
N ASP A 138 -1.76 -27.55 6.61
CA ASP A 138 -2.04 -28.79 5.85
C ASP A 138 -1.27 -28.99 4.54
N GLN A 139 -0.28 -28.17 4.17
CA GLN A 139 0.63 -28.50 3.05
C GLN A 139 2.11 -28.16 3.34
N PRO A 140 3.08 -28.99 2.90
CA PRO A 140 4.50 -28.72 3.10
C PRO A 140 4.93 -27.44 2.35
N ASP A 141 5.50 -26.51 3.11
CA ASP A 141 6.00 -25.20 2.68
C ASP A 141 7.23 -25.32 1.75
N GLU A 142 7.07 -25.00 0.45
CA GLU A 142 8.19 -24.82 -0.50
C GLU A 142 8.73 -23.37 -0.55
N GLY A 143 8.09 -22.40 0.12
CA GLY A 143 8.48 -20.98 0.15
C GLY A 143 9.82 -20.74 0.88
N GLY A 144 10.18 -21.64 1.80
CA GLY A 144 11.48 -21.64 2.48
C GLY A 144 12.69 -21.75 1.54
N ARG A 145 12.55 -22.24 0.30
CA ARG A 145 13.67 -22.38 -0.65
C ARG A 145 14.17 -21.05 -1.23
N VAL A 146 13.30 -20.07 -1.46
CA VAL A 146 13.70 -18.75 -2.00
C VAL A 146 14.36 -17.91 -0.91
N ILE A 147 13.81 -17.94 0.30
CA ILE A 147 14.42 -17.30 1.48
C ILE A 147 15.75 -17.98 1.82
N ALA A 148 15.83 -19.32 1.80
CA ALA A 148 17.08 -20.04 2.02
C ALA A 148 18.12 -19.78 0.91
N ALA A 149 17.72 -19.76 -0.36
CA ALA A 149 18.62 -19.43 -1.48
C ALA A 149 19.12 -17.97 -1.42
N PHE A 150 18.29 -17.05 -0.92
CA PHE A 150 18.66 -15.66 -0.65
C PHE A 150 19.63 -15.54 0.53
N LEU A 151 19.37 -16.22 1.65
CA LEU A 151 20.22 -16.21 2.86
C LEU A 151 21.57 -16.92 2.66
N LEU A 152 21.61 -17.96 1.80
CA LEU A 152 22.82 -18.70 1.45
C LEU A 152 23.67 -18.01 0.39
N ASN A 153 23.21 -16.88 -0.18
CA ASN A 153 24.00 -16.13 -1.16
C ASN A 153 25.11 -15.34 -0.44
N PRO A 154 26.40 -15.67 -0.65
CA PRO A 154 27.53 -15.07 0.07
C PRO A 154 27.70 -13.57 -0.24
N VAL A 155 27.23 -13.11 -1.40
CA VAL A 155 27.19 -11.68 -1.72
C VAL A 155 26.11 -10.99 -0.90
N THR A 156 24.91 -11.58 -0.81
CA THR A 156 23.82 -11.08 0.04
C THR A 156 24.23 -11.05 1.51
N LEU A 157 24.83 -12.12 2.05
CA LEU A 157 25.33 -12.18 3.43
C LEU A 157 26.41 -11.13 3.71
N TYR A 158 27.33 -10.91 2.75
CA TYR A 158 28.32 -9.83 2.83
C TYR A 158 27.67 -8.44 2.83
N PHE A 159 26.68 -8.21 1.95
CA PHE A 159 25.91 -6.96 1.94
C PHE A 159 25.13 -6.76 3.24
N TRP A 160 24.54 -7.81 3.82
CA TRP A 160 23.86 -7.79 5.13
C TRP A 160 24.81 -7.43 6.27
N ILE A 161 25.97 -8.09 6.36
CA ILE A 161 26.95 -7.83 7.43
C ILE A 161 27.53 -6.42 7.28
N ARG A 162 27.85 -6.01 6.05
CA ARG A 162 28.48 -4.71 5.78
C ARG A 162 27.49 -3.55 5.93
N HIS A 163 26.29 -3.65 5.37
CA HIS A 163 25.32 -2.55 5.38
C HIS A 163 24.40 -2.58 6.60
N GLY A 164 23.98 -3.76 7.07
CA GLY A 164 23.23 -3.91 8.32
C GLY A 164 24.08 -3.57 9.55
N GLY A 165 25.35 -3.99 9.57
CA GLY A 165 26.30 -3.64 10.63
C GLY A 165 26.63 -2.14 10.67
N LEU A 166 26.87 -1.51 9.53
CA LEU A 166 27.05 -0.04 9.47
C LEU A 166 25.77 0.72 9.80
N ALA A 167 24.60 0.22 9.40
CA ALA A 167 23.31 0.84 9.70
C ALA A 167 23.03 0.84 11.19
N LEU A 168 23.21 -0.30 11.86
CA LEU A 168 23.05 -0.42 13.32
C LEU A 168 24.05 0.47 14.07
N PHE A 169 25.30 0.49 13.61
CA PHE A 169 26.34 1.37 14.17
C PHE A 169 26.02 2.85 13.96
N ARG A 170 25.48 3.22 12.79
CA ARG A 170 25.12 4.59 12.46
C ARG A 170 23.89 5.05 13.24
N ILE A 171 22.86 4.21 13.35
CA ILE A 171 21.69 4.43 14.22
C ILE A 171 22.12 4.61 15.68
N ALA A 172 23.00 3.74 16.20
CA ALA A 172 23.54 3.89 17.55
C ALA A 172 24.32 5.21 17.72
N SER A 173 25.14 5.58 16.73
CA SER A 173 25.91 6.83 16.75
C SER A 173 25.05 8.08 16.62
N GLU A 174 23.96 8.04 15.85
CA GLU A 174 23.01 9.13 15.65
C GLU A 174 22.09 9.26 16.87
N TYR A 175 21.69 8.15 17.51
CA TYR A 175 21.01 8.14 18.80
C TYR A 175 21.87 8.79 19.91
N LEU A 176 23.16 8.44 19.98
CA LEU A 176 24.09 9.09 20.91
C LEU A 176 24.26 10.60 20.62
N ARG A 177 24.30 11.01 19.34
CA ARG A 177 24.43 12.44 18.96
C ARG A 177 23.12 13.24 19.14
N ALA A 178 21.97 12.62 18.93
CA ALA A 178 20.65 13.22 19.15
C ALA A 178 20.38 13.46 20.64
N ARG A 179 20.89 12.59 21.53
CA ARG A 179 20.88 12.82 22.99
C ARG A 179 21.60 14.10 23.41
N PHE A 180 22.54 14.59 22.60
CA PHE A 180 23.33 15.80 22.87
C PHE A 180 22.89 17.04 22.08
N SER A 181 22.00 16.94 21.10
CA SER A 181 21.59 18.08 20.27
C SER A 181 20.07 18.18 20.16
N ARG A 182 19.49 19.26 20.71
CA ARG A 182 18.03 19.60 20.65
C ARG A 182 17.55 19.91 19.21
N ARG A 183 17.63 18.96 18.29
CA ARG A 183 16.99 19.03 16.95
C ARG A 183 15.92 17.95 16.84
N ARG A 184 14.76 18.29 16.25
CA ARG A 184 13.74 17.32 15.82
C ARG A 184 14.37 16.43 14.76
N THR A 185 14.76 15.22 15.16
CA THR A 185 15.23 14.15 14.29
C THR A 185 14.07 13.18 14.07
N ALA A 186 13.99 12.56 12.90
CA ALA A 186 13.05 11.46 12.67
C ALA A 186 13.27 10.39 13.74
N ASP A 187 12.18 9.79 14.23
CA ASP A 187 12.25 8.80 15.31
C ASP A 187 13.18 7.66 14.91
N VAL A 188 13.99 7.14 15.83
CA VAL A 188 14.97 6.09 15.54
C VAL A 188 14.31 4.85 14.96
N PHE A 189 13.06 4.59 15.36
CA PHE A 189 12.21 3.55 14.79
C PHE A 189 12.00 3.73 13.28
N VAL A 190 11.76 4.97 12.82
CA VAL A 190 11.57 5.31 11.40
C VAL A 190 12.83 4.99 10.58
N ILE A 191 14.02 5.21 11.15
CA ILE A 191 15.27 4.88 10.45
C ILE A 191 15.44 3.36 10.34
N ALA A 192 15.18 2.61 11.41
CA ALA A 192 15.27 1.16 11.40
C ALA A 192 14.30 0.52 10.40
N ASP A 193 13.05 1.02 10.35
CA ASP A 193 12.03 0.57 9.41
C ASP A 193 12.48 0.82 7.96
N ILE A 194 13.07 1.98 7.65
CA ILE A 194 13.58 2.25 6.30
C ILE A 194 14.74 1.34 5.91
N TYR A 195 15.63 1.01 6.84
CA TYR A 195 16.69 0.03 6.55
C TYR A 195 16.10 -1.36 6.28
N HIS A 196 15.10 -1.77 7.07
CA HIS A 196 14.34 -2.98 6.80
C HIS A 196 13.73 -2.93 5.38
N GLU A 197 13.12 -1.82 4.99
CA GLU A 197 12.52 -1.65 3.67
C GLU A 197 13.55 -1.65 2.52
N VAL A 198 14.75 -1.13 2.73
CA VAL A 198 15.85 -1.25 1.76
C VAL A 198 16.32 -2.70 1.64
N VAL A 199 16.31 -3.47 2.73
CA VAL A 199 16.60 -4.91 2.68
C VAL A 199 15.50 -5.67 1.93
N VAL A 200 14.23 -5.39 2.23
CA VAL A 200 13.07 -5.96 1.54
C VAL A 200 13.14 -5.63 0.05
N HIS A 201 13.52 -4.40 -0.34
CA HIS A 201 13.76 -4.04 -1.74
C HIS A 201 14.73 -5.00 -2.44
N HIS A 202 15.86 -5.29 -1.80
CA HIS A 202 16.86 -6.19 -2.37
C HIS A 202 16.36 -7.64 -2.49
N LEU A 203 15.56 -8.10 -1.53
CA LEU A 203 14.89 -9.39 -1.60
C LEU A 203 13.86 -9.44 -2.73
N THR A 204 12.98 -8.44 -2.85
CA THR A 204 11.99 -8.32 -3.92
C THR A 204 12.66 -8.29 -5.29
N ARG A 205 13.75 -7.54 -5.45
CA ARG A 205 14.55 -7.53 -6.68
C ARG A 205 15.13 -8.91 -6.99
N PHE A 206 15.68 -9.60 -5.99
CA PHE A 206 16.23 -10.94 -6.19
C PHE A 206 15.15 -11.92 -6.66
N ALA A 207 14.02 -11.96 -5.96
CA ALA A 207 12.87 -12.79 -6.32
C ALA A 207 12.35 -12.48 -7.74
N LEU A 208 12.27 -11.19 -8.11
CA LEU A 208 11.88 -10.75 -9.45
C LEU A 208 12.81 -11.33 -10.53
N LEU A 209 14.13 -11.16 -10.35
CA LEU A 209 15.10 -11.65 -11.33
C LEU A 209 15.14 -13.18 -11.40
N GLN A 210 14.93 -13.86 -10.27
CA GLN A 210 14.83 -15.32 -10.23
C GLN A 210 13.57 -15.81 -10.96
N ALA A 211 12.41 -15.19 -10.73
CA ALA A 211 11.17 -15.53 -11.43
C ALA A 211 11.30 -15.36 -12.95
N MET A 212 12.07 -14.35 -13.40
CA MET A 212 12.40 -14.18 -14.83
C MET A 212 13.34 -15.26 -15.36
N ASP A 213 14.33 -15.71 -14.57
CA ASP A 213 15.23 -16.81 -14.94
C ASP A 213 14.50 -18.15 -15.04
N GLU A 214 13.52 -18.38 -14.16
CA GLU A 214 12.62 -19.54 -14.20
C GLU A 214 11.61 -19.46 -15.36
N GLY A 215 11.49 -18.29 -16.00
CA GLY A 215 10.59 -18.09 -17.12
C GLY A 215 9.12 -18.05 -16.70
N LEU A 216 8.76 -17.55 -15.53
CA LEU A 216 7.34 -17.48 -15.15
C LEU A 216 6.55 -16.55 -16.10
N PRO A 217 5.32 -16.91 -16.51
CA PRO A 217 4.60 -16.20 -17.57
C PRO A 217 4.23 -14.76 -17.19
N THR A 218 3.72 -14.55 -15.98
CA THR A 218 3.35 -13.22 -15.46
C THR A 218 3.98 -13.02 -14.09
N ILE A 219 4.75 -11.95 -13.94
CA ILE A 219 5.47 -11.62 -12.71
C ILE A 219 5.05 -10.22 -12.27
N TYR A 220 4.52 -10.11 -11.06
CA TYR A 220 4.21 -8.84 -10.41
C TYR A 220 5.12 -8.67 -9.20
N ALA A 221 5.85 -7.55 -9.12
CA ALA A 221 6.74 -7.25 -7.99
C ALA A 221 6.50 -5.82 -7.50
N CYS A 222 6.12 -5.68 -6.24
CA CYS A 222 5.83 -4.39 -5.62
C CYS A 222 6.96 -3.93 -4.70
N PHE A 223 7.34 -2.65 -4.84
CA PHE A 223 8.43 -2.01 -4.12
C PHE A 223 7.89 -0.85 -3.28
N TYR A 224 7.70 -1.12 -1.98
CA TYR A 224 7.16 -0.18 -0.98
C TYR A 224 8.14 0.90 -0.51
N THR A 225 9.44 0.70 -0.75
CA THR A 225 10.50 1.49 -0.12
C THR A 225 10.40 2.99 -0.39
N TYR A 226 9.84 3.40 -1.55
CA TYR A 226 9.65 4.83 -1.84
C TYR A 226 8.49 5.42 -1.02
N ASP A 227 7.37 4.70 -0.93
CA ASP A 227 6.19 5.12 -0.17
C ASP A 227 6.51 5.22 1.33
N GLU A 228 7.15 4.20 1.90
CA GLU A 228 7.57 4.17 3.30
C GLU A 228 8.57 5.29 3.62
N ALA A 229 9.56 5.53 2.74
CA ALA A 229 10.48 6.65 2.91
C ALA A 229 9.78 8.01 2.76
N SER A 230 8.76 8.10 1.89
CA SER A 230 7.94 9.31 1.74
C SER A 230 7.10 9.58 2.97
N HIS A 231 6.53 8.54 3.60
CA HIS A 231 5.83 8.66 4.88
C HIS A 231 6.74 9.10 6.03
N ALA A 232 7.99 8.64 6.02
CA ALA A 232 8.98 8.94 7.03
C ALA A 232 9.58 10.35 6.97
N PHE A 233 9.99 10.78 5.77
CA PHE A 233 10.78 11.99 5.56
C PHE A 233 10.12 13.02 4.65
N GLY A 234 9.13 12.60 3.88
CA GLY A 234 8.53 13.37 2.81
C GLY A 234 8.96 12.92 1.42
N PRO A 235 8.12 13.14 0.38
CA PRO A 235 8.35 12.61 -0.98
C PRO A 235 9.48 13.32 -1.73
N THR A 236 9.94 14.47 -1.23
CA THR A 236 11.04 15.27 -1.80
C THR A 236 12.33 15.22 -0.99
N ASP A 237 12.35 14.49 0.13
CA ASP A 237 13.55 14.40 0.96
C ASP A 237 14.70 13.72 0.19
N PRO A 238 15.95 14.19 0.31
CA PRO A 238 17.08 13.58 -0.36
C PRO A 238 17.28 12.08 -0.07
N ASN A 239 16.87 11.58 1.10
CA ASN A 239 16.93 10.15 1.41
C ASN A 239 15.86 9.37 0.64
N THR A 240 14.63 9.88 0.57
CA THR A 240 13.54 9.32 -0.25
C THR A 240 13.92 9.29 -1.73
N LEU A 241 14.50 10.38 -2.25
CA LEU A 241 14.93 10.46 -3.65
C LEU A 241 16.12 9.53 -3.98
N ARG A 242 16.90 9.07 -2.99
CA ARG A 242 17.92 8.02 -3.22
C ARG A 242 17.28 6.65 -3.44
N VAL A 243 16.13 6.36 -2.84
CA VAL A 243 15.39 5.10 -3.05
C VAL A 243 15.06 4.91 -4.53
N LEU A 244 14.69 5.99 -5.22
CA LEU A 244 14.41 5.95 -6.67
C LEU A 244 15.60 5.46 -7.49
N ARG A 245 16.85 5.70 -7.07
CA ARG A 245 18.04 5.14 -7.75
C ARG A 245 18.16 3.64 -7.60
N HIS A 246 17.73 3.09 -6.45
CA HIS A 246 17.72 1.65 -6.23
C HIS A 246 16.66 0.98 -7.12
N ILE A 247 15.46 1.56 -7.19
CA ILE A 247 14.39 1.14 -8.08
C ILE A 247 14.81 1.24 -9.56
N ASP A 248 15.42 2.36 -9.99
CA ASP A 248 15.94 2.54 -11.35
C ASP A 248 16.97 1.46 -11.72
N SER A 249 17.85 1.10 -10.79
CA SER A 249 18.80 -0.01 -10.97
C SER A 249 18.10 -1.36 -11.08
N THR A 250 17.01 -1.59 -10.35
CA THR A 250 16.17 -2.79 -10.47
C THR A 250 15.53 -2.88 -11.86
N ILE A 251 14.95 -1.79 -12.36
CA ILE A 251 14.36 -1.71 -13.71
C ILE A 251 15.43 -1.99 -14.78
N ARG A 252 16.63 -1.43 -14.62
CA ARG A 252 17.78 -1.70 -15.50
C ARG A 252 18.14 -3.18 -15.57
N LEU A 253 18.16 -3.85 -14.43
CA LEU A 253 18.51 -5.27 -14.36
C LEU A 253 17.41 -6.15 -14.90
N ALA A 254 16.14 -5.83 -14.65
CA ALA A 254 15.01 -6.50 -15.29
C ALA A 254 15.06 -6.34 -16.81
N SER A 255 15.35 -5.14 -17.33
CA SER A 255 15.50 -4.90 -18.78
C SER A 255 16.69 -5.68 -19.38
N ALA A 256 17.82 -5.76 -18.68
CA ALA A 256 18.93 -6.63 -19.09
C ALA A 256 18.54 -8.11 -19.07
N LYS A 257 17.83 -8.54 -18.02
CA LYS A 257 17.36 -9.92 -17.85
C LYS A 257 16.36 -10.30 -18.93
N ARG A 258 15.42 -9.41 -19.31
CA ARG A 258 14.50 -9.60 -20.45
C ARG A 258 15.27 -10.05 -21.70
N ARG A 259 16.39 -9.40 -22.02
CA ARG A 259 17.20 -9.71 -23.21
C ARG A 259 18.03 -11.00 -23.10
N ALA A 260 18.34 -11.44 -21.89
CA ALA A 260 19.32 -12.51 -21.63
C ALA A 260 18.76 -13.72 -20.87
N ASN A 261 17.44 -13.79 -20.65
CA ASN A 261 16.83 -14.86 -19.87
C ASN A 261 17.01 -16.22 -20.57
N LYS A 262 17.38 -17.24 -19.79
CA LYS A 262 17.65 -18.59 -20.33
C LYS A 262 16.39 -19.34 -20.74
N ALA A 263 15.24 -18.91 -20.22
CA ALA A 263 13.95 -19.53 -20.49
C ALA A 263 13.38 -19.18 -21.88
N GLY A 264 14.01 -18.25 -22.63
CA GLY A 264 13.57 -17.86 -23.97
C GLY A 264 12.23 -17.13 -23.99
N VAL A 265 11.86 -16.48 -22.88
CA VAL A 265 10.60 -15.73 -22.74
C VAL A 265 10.81 -14.31 -23.25
N ASP A 266 9.93 -13.86 -24.15
CA ASP A 266 9.90 -12.49 -24.61
C ASP A 266 9.02 -11.66 -23.68
N TYR A 267 9.65 -11.05 -22.66
CA TYR A 267 8.98 -10.29 -21.62
C TYR A 267 8.66 -8.85 -22.05
N GLU A 268 7.42 -8.43 -21.85
CA GLU A 268 7.05 -7.02 -21.78
C GLU A 268 7.23 -6.52 -20.34
N ILE A 269 7.81 -5.33 -20.17
CA ILE A 269 8.04 -4.73 -18.85
C ILE A 269 7.13 -3.53 -18.71
N VAL A 270 6.25 -3.56 -17.71
CA VAL A 270 5.40 -2.45 -17.30
C VAL A 270 5.92 -1.91 -15.96
N VAL A 271 6.17 -0.61 -15.91
CA VAL A 271 6.48 0.10 -14.68
C VAL A 271 5.26 0.94 -14.32
N LEU A 272 4.68 0.72 -13.15
CA LEU A 272 3.48 1.44 -12.70
C LEU A 272 3.62 1.89 -11.25
N SER A 273 2.78 2.84 -10.86
CA SER A 273 2.59 3.27 -9.48
C SER A 273 1.09 3.26 -9.19
N ASP A 274 0.67 2.87 -7.98
CA ASP A 274 -0.73 2.83 -7.56
C ASP A 274 -1.32 4.20 -7.23
N HIS A 275 -0.57 5.04 -6.53
CA HIS A 275 -0.96 6.38 -6.16
C HIS A 275 0.24 7.33 -6.10
N GLY A 276 -0.01 8.53 -5.59
CA GLY A 276 1.00 9.53 -5.29
C GLY A 276 1.12 9.78 -3.79
N GLN A 277 1.97 10.73 -3.44
CA GLN A 277 2.16 11.22 -2.08
C GLN A 277 2.09 12.75 -2.06
N VAL A 278 1.61 13.28 -0.95
CA VAL A 278 1.56 14.73 -0.68
C VAL A 278 1.83 14.97 0.80
N GLU A 279 2.59 16.03 1.07
CA GLU A 279 2.82 16.51 2.44
C GLU A 279 1.50 16.92 3.09
N THR A 280 1.25 16.45 4.31
CA THR A 280 0.02 16.74 5.03
C THR A 280 0.27 16.99 6.51
N ILE A 281 -0.66 17.69 7.14
CA ILE A 281 -0.72 17.82 8.59
C ILE A 281 -1.80 16.85 9.07
N PRO A 282 -1.51 15.94 10.02
CA PRO A 282 -2.52 15.04 10.57
C PRO A 282 -3.72 15.82 11.11
N PHE A 283 -4.94 15.34 10.86
CA PHE A 283 -6.18 16.00 11.28
C PHE A 283 -6.16 16.40 12.77
N VAL A 284 -5.78 15.47 13.66
CA VAL A 284 -5.69 15.72 15.10
C VAL A 284 -4.61 16.75 15.48
N ALA A 285 -3.56 16.90 14.67
CA ALA A 285 -2.52 17.90 14.93
C ALA A 285 -2.99 19.31 14.56
N ALA A 286 -3.81 19.45 13.52
CA ALA A 286 -4.40 20.72 13.11
C ALA A 286 -5.57 21.11 14.03
N ASP A 287 -6.47 20.18 14.31
CA ASP A 287 -7.74 20.44 14.99
C ASP A 287 -7.68 20.21 16.52
N ARG A 288 -6.60 19.59 17.02
CA ARG A 288 -6.36 19.21 18.43
C ARG A 288 -7.27 18.11 18.98
N GLU A 289 -8.28 17.68 18.22
CA GLU A 289 -9.17 16.58 18.56
C GLU A 289 -9.29 15.58 17.41
N SER A 290 -9.59 14.32 17.74
CA SER A 290 -9.84 13.29 16.73
C SER A 290 -11.24 13.42 16.13
N LEU A 291 -11.46 12.90 14.92
CA LEU A 291 -12.79 12.88 14.32
C LEU A 291 -13.78 12.09 15.18
N GLY A 292 -13.38 10.98 15.78
CA GLY A 292 -14.25 10.20 16.67
C GLY A 292 -14.64 10.96 17.93
N ARG A 293 -13.77 11.82 18.47
CA ARG A 293 -14.13 12.72 19.60
C ARG A 293 -15.20 13.73 19.19
N LYS A 294 -15.15 14.25 17.96
CA LYS A 294 -16.17 15.17 17.46
C LYS A 294 -17.50 14.44 17.21
N ILE A 295 -17.45 13.28 16.56
CA ILE A 295 -18.64 12.46 16.31
C ILE A 295 -19.29 12.02 17.62
N SER A 296 -18.53 11.76 18.70
CA SER A 296 -19.11 11.37 19.99
C SER A 296 -19.90 12.46 20.69
N ARG A 297 -19.64 13.73 20.38
CA ARG A 297 -20.49 14.84 20.84
C ARG A 297 -21.79 14.92 20.06
N LEU A 298 -21.77 14.53 18.78
CA LEU A 298 -22.96 14.52 17.92
C LEU A 298 -23.83 13.27 18.18
N LEU A 299 -23.24 12.18 18.65
CA LEU A 299 -23.90 10.91 18.95
C LEU A 299 -23.61 10.47 20.41
N PRO A 300 -24.14 11.19 21.42
CA PRO A 300 -23.76 11.00 22.83
C PRO A 300 -24.19 9.66 23.43
N ASP A 301 -25.14 8.97 22.81
CA ASP A 301 -25.67 7.66 23.19
C ASP A 301 -24.99 6.49 22.44
N HIS A 302 -24.05 6.77 21.54
CA HIS A 302 -23.33 5.76 20.76
C HIS A 302 -21.94 5.48 21.30
N ALA A 303 -21.52 4.21 21.22
CA ALA A 303 -20.13 3.83 21.39
C ALA A 303 -19.37 4.06 20.07
N ILE A 304 -18.32 4.88 20.12
CA ILE A 304 -17.46 5.17 18.97
C ILE A 304 -16.08 4.59 19.23
N THR A 305 -15.58 3.82 18.28
CA THR A 305 -14.21 3.29 18.31
C THR A 305 -13.48 3.71 17.05
N GLU A 306 -12.29 4.26 17.22
CA GLU A 306 -11.37 4.51 16.13
C GLU A 306 -10.40 3.35 16.01
N HIS A 307 -9.98 3.00 14.79
CA HIS A 307 -9.11 1.85 14.54
C HIS A 307 -7.76 1.87 15.28
N ARG A 308 -7.32 3.04 15.81
CA ARG A 308 -6.11 3.18 16.63
C ARG A 308 -6.34 2.94 18.13
N GLY A 309 -7.53 2.48 18.52
CA GLY A 309 -7.87 2.11 19.89
C GLY A 309 -8.48 3.24 20.73
N LEU A 310 -8.64 4.45 20.19
CA LEU A 310 -9.41 5.50 20.87
C LEU A 310 -10.87 5.10 20.89
N ALA A 311 -11.47 5.03 22.09
CA ALA A 311 -12.87 4.71 22.28
C ALA A 311 -13.58 5.79 23.10
N PHE A 312 -14.81 6.09 22.71
CA PHE A 312 -15.71 7.02 23.39
C PHE A 312 -17.02 6.30 23.62
N ALA A 313 -17.40 6.10 24.88
CA ALA A 313 -18.61 5.41 25.26
C ALA A 313 -19.47 6.29 26.18
N PRO A 314 -20.81 6.16 26.12
CA PRO A 314 -21.69 6.81 27.07
C PRO A 314 -21.41 6.33 28.50
N ASN A 315 -21.41 7.26 29.46
CA ASN A 315 -21.13 6.94 30.86
C ASN A 315 -22.34 6.26 31.51
N GLY A 316 -22.15 5.03 32.02
CA GLY A 316 -23.14 4.35 32.87
C GLY A 316 -24.41 3.87 32.17
N VAL A 317 -24.43 3.85 30.84
CA VAL A 317 -25.58 3.42 30.03
C VAL A 317 -25.14 2.46 28.93
N VAL A 318 -25.98 1.48 28.60
CA VAL A 318 -25.77 0.61 27.43
C VAL A 318 -25.88 1.45 26.16
N PRO A 319 -24.87 1.44 25.26
CA PRO A 319 -24.92 2.24 24.04
C PRO A 319 -26.11 1.89 23.15
N ALA A 320 -26.79 2.91 22.63
CA ALA A 320 -27.89 2.75 21.67
C ALA A 320 -27.41 2.22 20.31
N GLY A 321 -26.13 2.44 20.00
CA GLY A 321 -25.49 1.93 18.79
C GLY A 321 -23.98 1.97 18.87
N ARG A 322 -23.34 1.32 17.89
CA ARG A 322 -21.88 1.29 17.72
C ARG A 322 -21.46 1.91 16.40
N VAL A 323 -20.42 2.74 16.44
CA VAL A 323 -19.79 3.39 15.28
C VAL A 323 -18.29 3.07 15.26
N GLU A 324 -17.82 2.58 14.13
CA GLU A 324 -16.41 2.27 13.88
C GLU A 324 -15.83 3.27 12.90
N ILE A 325 -14.68 3.87 13.22
CA ILE A 325 -14.02 4.87 12.38
C ILE A 325 -12.66 4.36 11.94
N THR A 326 -12.47 4.27 10.63
CA THR A 326 -11.17 3.96 10.04
C THR A 326 -10.60 5.17 9.31
N TYR A 327 -9.27 5.34 9.35
CA TYR A 327 -8.58 6.39 8.60
C TYR A 327 -7.62 5.76 7.59
N SER A 328 -7.49 6.37 6.42
CA SER A 328 -6.56 5.97 5.37
C SER A 328 -6.16 7.18 4.53
N GLY A 329 -4.91 7.64 4.68
CA GLY A 329 -4.46 8.88 4.06
C GLY A 329 -5.37 10.06 4.43
N GLY A 330 -5.87 10.78 3.42
CA GLY A 330 -6.82 11.88 3.60
C GLY A 330 -8.29 11.47 3.78
N LEU A 331 -8.60 10.17 3.91
CA LEU A 331 -9.97 9.67 4.03
C LEU A 331 -10.24 9.15 5.44
N ALA A 332 -11.48 9.37 5.89
CA ALA A 332 -12.06 8.70 7.05
C ALA A 332 -13.35 7.98 6.63
N HIS A 333 -13.52 6.73 7.08
CA HIS A 333 -14.75 5.99 6.90
C HIS A 333 -15.45 5.83 8.24
N VAL A 334 -16.74 6.15 8.27
CA VAL A 334 -17.59 6.07 9.46
C VAL A 334 -18.62 4.97 9.26
N TYR A 335 -18.47 3.87 9.98
CA TYR A 335 -19.32 2.69 9.88
C TYR A 335 -20.27 2.62 11.08
N PHE A 336 -21.57 2.78 10.85
CA PHE A 336 -22.59 2.42 11.83
C PHE A 336 -22.68 0.88 11.90
N ALA A 337 -21.85 0.29 12.76
CA ALA A 337 -21.59 -1.15 12.81
C ALA A 337 -22.84 -1.99 13.17
N HIS A 338 -23.78 -1.39 13.91
CA HIS A 338 -25.05 -1.99 14.29
C HIS A 338 -26.12 -1.96 13.19
N VAL A 339 -25.88 -1.24 12.08
CA VAL A 339 -26.80 -1.14 10.95
C VAL A 339 -26.33 -2.06 9.83
N ALA A 340 -27.18 -2.99 9.39
CA ALA A 340 -26.91 -3.85 8.24
C ALA A 340 -26.77 -3.03 6.94
N GLY A 341 -25.79 -3.41 6.11
CA GLY A 341 -25.55 -2.76 4.82
C GLY A 341 -25.02 -1.32 4.93
N ARG A 342 -24.99 -0.62 3.79
CA ARG A 342 -24.58 0.79 3.69
C ARG A 342 -25.80 1.70 3.91
N LEU A 343 -25.67 2.74 4.72
CA LEU A 343 -26.71 3.77 4.85
C LEU A 343 -26.71 4.64 3.59
N ASP A 344 -27.87 4.82 2.98
CA ASP A 344 -28.07 5.85 1.96
C ASP A 344 -28.33 7.22 2.61
N ALA A 345 -28.25 8.29 1.82
CA ALA A 345 -28.35 9.68 2.29
C ALA A 345 -29.70 9.94 3.00
N ARG A 346 -30.79 9.38 2.49
CA ARG A 346 -32.12 9.50 3.12
C ARG A 346 -32.16 8.80 4.48
N SER A 347 -31.64 7.58 4.56
CA SER A 347 -31.61 6.79 5.79
C SER A 347 -30.68 7.40 6.83
N LEU A 348 -29.54 7.93 6.39
CA LEU A 348 -28.61 8.67 7.25
C LEU A 348 -29.31 9.91 7.83
N GLN A 349 -29.94 10.74 7.01
CA GLN A 349 -30.64 11.94 7.46
C GLN A 349 -31.83 11.61 8.38
N SER A 350 -32.57 10.53 8.10
CA SER A 350 -33.70 10.12 8.94
C SER A 350 -33.28 9.60 10.31
N ARG A 351 -32.13 8.92 10.41
CA ARG A 351 -31.64 8.31 11.66
C ARG A 351 -30.75 9.26 12.46
N TYR A 352 -29.96 10.07 11.77
CA TYR A 352 -28.96 10.98 12.35
C TYR A 352 -29.07 12.36 11.68
N PRO A 353 -30.16 13.12 11.97
CA PRO A 353 -30.43 14.37 11.27
C PRO A 353 -29.29 15.36 11.36
N GLY A 354 -28.82 15.85 10.21
CA GLY A 354 -27.77 16.86 10.11
C GLY A 354 -26.35 16.34 10.33
N LEU A 355 -26.15 15.04 10.61
CA LEU A 355 -24.81 14.54 10.94
C LEU A 355 -23.80 14.75 9.81
N ALA A 356 -24.21 14.49 8.56
CA ALA A 356 -23.33 14.62 7.40
C ALA A 356 -22.96 16.09 7.14
N GLU A 357 -23.92 16.99 7.30
CA GLU A 357 -23.77 18.44 7.19
C GLU A 357 -22.81 18.97 8.27
N HIS A 358 -23.01 18.58 9.54
CA HIS A 358 -22.12 18.99 10.63
C HIS A 358 -20.69 18.49 10.42
N VAL A 359 -20.50 17.28 9.88
CA VAL A 359 -19.17 16.76 9.56
C VAL A 359 -18.56 17.52 8.38
N ALA A 360 -19.36 17.87 7.36
CA ALA A 360 -18.91 18.66 6.22
C ALA A 360 -18.51 20.10 6.60
N ASP A 361 -19.08 20.64 7.69
CA ASP A 361 -18.74 21.96 8.24
C ASP A 361 -17.48 21.96 9.12
N LEU A 362 -16.91 20.78 9.44
CA LEU A 362 -15.70 20.71 10.25
C LEU A 362 -14.49 21.29 9.51
N ALA A 363 -13.71 22.11 10.23
CA ALA A 363 -12.42 22.56 9.73
C ALA A 363 -11.53 21.35 9.42
N GLY A 364 -10.97 21.32 8.20
CA GLY A 364 -10.15 20.20 7.71
C GLY A 364 -10.91 19.07 7.03
N VAL A 365 -12.25 19.11 6.99
CA VAL A 365 -13.06 18.23 6.13
C VAL A 365 -13.39 18.97 4.85
N GLY A 366 -12.84 18.50 3.72
CA GLY A 366 -13.15 19.09 2.42
C GLY A 366 -14.48 18.60 1.84
N ILE A 367 -14.83 17.34 2.09
CA ILE A 367 -16.01 16.69 1.51
C ILE A 367 -16.47 15.51 2.35
N VAL A 368 -17.78 15.31 2.43
CA VAL A 368 -18.42 14.10 2.97
C VAL A 368 -19.16 13.42 1.84
N MET A 369 -18.84 12.15 1.59
CA MET A 369 -19.50 11.34 0.57
C MET A 369 -20.48 10.37 1.24
N VAL A 370 -21.74 10.39 0.78
CA VAL A 370 -22.79 9.49 1.25
C VAL A 370 -23.35 8.73 0.05
N LYS A 371 -23.67 7.45 0.22
CA LYS A 371 -24.35 6.68 -0.83
C LYS A 371 -25.74 7.27 -1.08
N ASP A 372 -26.17 7.38 -2.33
CA ASP A 372 -27.55 7.72 -2.68
C ASP A 372 -28.12 6.66 -3.62
N ARG A 373 -29.45 6.63 -3.82
CA ARG A 373 -30.10 5.60 -4.65
C ARG A 373 -29.63 5.61 -6.10
N ASP A 374 -29.35 6.80 -6.64
CA ASP A 374 -28.93 7.02 -8.02
C ASP A 374 -27.40 7.22 -8.15
N GLY A 375 -26.63 6.97 -7.07
CA GLY A 375 -25.17 7.15 -7.05
C GLY A 375 -24.65 7.53 -5.66
N GLY A 376 -24.10 8.73 -5.55
CA GLY A 376 -23.60 9.29 -4.29
C GLY A 376 -23.96 10.77 -4.19
N ALA A 377 -24.12 11.25 -2.96
CA ALA A 377 -24.26 12.66 -2.64
C ALA A 377 -22.95 13.17 -2.02
N LEU A 378 -22.52 14.34 -2.45
CA LEU A 378 -21.35 15.02 -1.90
C LEU A 378 -21.82 16.21 -1.07
N LEU A 379 -21.39 16.28 0.19
CA LEU A 379 -21.66 17.40 1.06
C LEU A 379 -20.35 18.15 1.32
N THR A 380 -20.39 19.46 1.13
CA THR A 380 -19.32 20.39 1.50
C THR A 380 -19.92 21.50 2.36
N ARG A 381 -19.08 22.36 2.92
CA ARG A 381 -19.52 23.58 3.59
C ARG A 381 -20.36 24.52 2.70
N ASP A 382 -20.17 24.45 1.38
CA ASP A 382 -20.85 25.31 0.41
C ASP A 382 -22.19 24.74 -0.07
N GLY A 383 -22.49 23.47 0.27
CA GLY A 383 -23.76 22.84 -0.06
C GLY A 383 -23.64 21.36 -0.42
N ARG A 384 -24.71 20.83 -1.01
CA ARG A 384 -24.84 19.44 -1.45
C ARG A 384 -24.81 19.36 -2.99
N PHE A 385 -24.04 18.42 -3.53
CA PHE A 385 -23.79 18.20 -4.96
C PHE A 385 -24.09 16.76 -5.36
#